data_AF-A0A9W7FLA4-F1
#
_entry.id   AF-A0A9W7FLA4-F1
#
_cell.length_a   1.000
_cell.length_b   1.000
_cell.length_c   1.000
_cell.angle_alpha   90.00
_cell.angle_beta   90.00
_cell.angle_gamma   90.00
#
_symmetry.space_group_name_H-M   'P 1'
#
loop_
_entity.id
_entity.type
_entity.pdbx_description
1 polymer ?
#
loop_
_entity_poly.entity_id
_entity_poly.type
_entity_poly.pdbx_seq_one_letter_code
_entity_poly.pdbx_strand_id
1 'polypeptide(L)'
;MITLETLSPWLAIPIISIAATVVWLHLLRRVIQLVGSSFAAIAAEQQHGHGWVELNPEKIAKFGESLYKLSIHLPLTFFARSLLVSSPFWTEPAQMWLNHEEYELEGWWEVYYLLQIAYSLEAFLYLLSYSVNLTNLTFQDSKRGDFREMFIHHLTTNLLTLLSYSFNFTRVGTYILYLHDFSDVPIDISKMFNFLKLKIPTAIGFSLIVVCWIYARMYVFGFYVIWSVIFDTPHSEFTSITSGSELYYNTYKSIFVVALTILYLLHCYWLKLFFRMGILLVRKFETHDLSEHKDGEEYEYIRERANSLSEYDLQRLDEDSDIAMKIKDAECYYGNKIAKYFDGTAFKGFVKPGGYEVSVGWWQIEFNDGDIEDWDEKEIQAGRQLYKDVYLDENGEKNEVLTPPRRQNISQSGAGRGRVKID
;
A
#
# COMPACT_ATOMS: atom_id res chain seq x y z
N MET A 1 -19.55 -34.26 -12.77
CA MET A 1 -18.82 -34.55 -11.52
C MET A 1 -17.47 -35.10 -11.96
N ILE A 2 -16.46 -34.25 -12.09
CA ILE A 2 -15.11 -34.65 -12.54
C ILE A 2 -14.45 -35.28 -11.31
N THR A 3 -14.23 -36.59 -11.34
CA THR A 3 -13.51 -37.30 -10.29
C THR A 3 -12.01 -37.03 -10.44
N LEU A 4 -11.28 -36.90 -9.33
CA LEU A 4 -9.83 -36.64 -9.31
C LEU A 4 -9.00 -37.68 -10.12
N GLU A 5 -9.57 -38.85 -10.40
CA GLU A 5 -8.98 -39.92 -11.23
C GLU A 5 -8.98 -39.63 -12.74
N THR A 6 -9.68 -38.59 -13.20
CA THR A 6 -9.78 -38.22 -14.64
C THR A 6 -8.85 -37.07 -15.06
N LEU A 7 -8.14 -36.45 -14.11
CA LEU A 7 -7.10 -35.47 -14.42
C LEU A 7 -5.89 -36.20 -14.99
N SER A 8 -5.45 -35.83 -16.20
CA SER A 8 -4.23 -36.38 -16.77
C SER A 8 -3.05 -36.15 -15.80
N PRO A 9 -2.07 -37.07 -15.73
CA PRO A 9 -0.88 -36.89 -14.88
C PRO A 9 -0.17 -35.55 -15.09
N TRP A 10 -0.24 -35.02 -16.31
CA TRP A 10 0.28 -33.72 -16.73
C TRP A 10 -0.46 -32.51 -16.13
N LEU A 11 -1.74 -32.64 -15.76
CA LEU A 11 -2.50 -31.61 -15.06
C LEU A 11 -2.41 -31.74 -13.53
N ALA A 12 -2.21 -32.95 -13.01
CA ALA A 12 -2.12 -33.20 -11.57
C ALA A 12 -0.84 -32.61 -10.95
N ILE A 13 0.30 -32.70 -11.65
CA ILE A 13 1.59 -32.21 -11.15
C ILE A 13 1.59 -30.68 -10.95
N PRO A 14 1.13 -29.85 -11.92
CA PRO A 14 1.00 -28.41 -11.72
C PRO A 14 0.07 -28.05 -10.56
N ILE A 15 -1.08 -28.72 -10.41
CA ILE A 15 -2.04 -28.42 -9.33
C ILE A 15 -1.43 -28.71 -7.95
N ILE A 16 -0.79 -29.87 -7.78
CA ILE A 16 -0.11 -30.23 -6.52
C ILE A 16 1.03 -29.26 -6.23
N SER A 17 1.80 -28.88 -7.26
CA SER A 17 2.90 -27.92 -7.13
C SER A 17 2.40 -26.53 -6.72
N ILE A 18 1.32 -26.04 -7.34
CA ILE A 18 0.68 -24.77 -6.96
C ILE A 18 0.19 -24.84 -5.51
N ALA A 19 -0.53 -25.90 -5.13
CA ALA A 19 -1.05 -26.04 -3.76
C ALA A 19 0.08 -26.09 -2.71
N ALA A 20 1.14 -26.85 -2.98
CA ALA A 20 2.31 -26.90 -2.11
C ALA A 20 3.00 -25.53 -2.01
N THR A 21 3.12 -24.81 -3.13
CA THR A 21 3.70 -23.48 -3.20
C THR A 21 2.86 -22.45 -2.43
N VAL A 22 1.53 -22.50 -2.52
CA VAL A 22 0.62 -21.64 -1.74
C VAL A 22 0.83 -21.85 -0.24
N VAL A 23 0.91 -23.11 0.21
CA VAL A 23 1.18 -23.42 1.63
C VAL A 23 2.55 -22.89 2.04
N TRP A 24 3.58 -23.08 1.21
CA TRP A 24 4.91 -22.56 1.47
C TRP A 24 4.94 -21.03 1.55
N LEU A 25 4.28 -20.32 0.62
CA LEU A 25 4.14 -18.86 0.64
C LEU A 25 3.42 -18.38 1.89
N HIS A 26 2.36 -19.08 2.32
CA HIS A 26 1.65 -18.74 3.55
C HIS A 26 2.52 -18.88 4.80
N LEU A 27 3.36 -19.92 4.86
CA LEU A 27 4.33 -20.10 5.95
C LEU A 27 5.43 -19.03 5.89
N LEU A 28 5.95 -18.75 4.70
CA LEU A 28 6.95 -17.71 4.46
C LEU A 28 6.42 -16.34 4.90
N ARG A 29 5.16 -16.02 4.59
CA ARG A 29 4.48 -14.80 5.05
C ARG A 29 4.57 -14.65 6.56
N ARG A 30 4.24 -15.70 7.33
CA ARG A 30 4.29 -15.65 8.80
C ARG A 30 5.68 -15.36 9.32
N VAL A 31 6.70 -15.99 8.73
CA VAL A 31 8.10 -15.79 9.11
C VAL A 31 8.55 -14.36 8.80
N ILE A 32 8.29 -13.87 7.58
CA ILE A 32 8.73 -12.54 7.16
C ILE A 32 7.98 -11.44 7.92
N GLN A 33 6.67 -11.61 8.17
CA GLN A 33 5.91 -10.67 8.99
C GLN A 33 6.46 -10.58 10.42
N LEU A 34 6.83 -11.72 11.02
CA LEU A 34 7.43 -11.75 12.36
C LEU A 34 8.77 -11.00 12.36
N VAL A 35 9.69 -11.38 11.47
CA VAL A 35 11.03 -10.77 11.38
C VAL A 35 10.93 -9.28 11.04
N GLY A 36 10.06 -8.93 10.09
CA GLY A 36 9.82 -7.55 9.66
C GLY A 36 9.23 -6.69 10.76
N SER A 37 8.27 -7.21 11.53
CA SER A 37 7.68 -6.50 12.67
C SER A 37 8.70 -6.29 13.78
N SER A 38 9.55 -7.28 14.07
CA SER A 38 10.63 -7.14 15.05
C SER A 38 11.65 -6.08 14.62
N PHE A 39 12.06 -6.09 13.34
CA PHE A 39 12.95 -5.07 12.80
C PHE A 39 12.31 -3.67 12.88
N ALA A 40 11.04 -3.55 12.48
CA ALA A 40 10.31 -2.29 12.54
C ALA A 40 10.17 -1.76 13.96
N ALA A 41 9.94 -2.64 14.95
CA ALA A 41 9.87 -2.24 16.35
C ALA A 41 11.19 -1.63 16.83
N ILE A 42 12.33 -2.27 16.54
CA ILE A 42 13.65 -1.76 16.89
C ILE A 42 13.92 -0.41 16.21
N ALA A 43 13.66 -0.32 14.90
CA ALA A 43 13.86 0.92 14.14
C ALA A 43 12.96 2.06 14.66
N ALA A 44 11.71 1.75 14.99
CA ALA A 44 10.76 2.72 15.50
C ALA A 44 11.10 3.20 16.92
N GLU A 45 11.56 2.32 17.81
CA GLU A 45 12.03 2.72 19.15
C GLU A 45 13.28 3.60 19.07
N GLN A 46 14.21 3.29 18.16
CA GLN A 46 15.39 4.14 17.94
C GLN A 46 15.00 5.53 17.43
N GLN A 47 13.99 5.61 16.57
CA GLN A 47 13.56 6.86 15.94
C GLN A 47 12.66 7.71 16.85
N HIS A 48 11.71 7.08 17.55
CA HIS A 48 10.63 7.75 18.29
C HIS A 48 10.69 7.51 19.81
N GLY A 49 11.75 6.84 20.29
CA GLY A 49 11.95 6.56 21.70
C GLY A 49 11.08 5.43 22.27
N HIS A 50 11.27 5.20 23.58
CA HIS A 50 10.64 4.09 24.29
C HIS A 50 9.12 4.24 24.38
N GLY A 51 8.38 3.14 24.24
CA GLY A 51 6.92 3.10 24.33
C GLY A 51 6.18 3.39 23.02
N TRP A 52 6.85 3.90 21.97
CA TRP A 52 6.18 4.17 20.69
C TRP A 52 5.57 2.91 20.05
N VAL A 53 6.26 1.78 20.15
CA VAL A 53 5.81 0.49 19.60
C VAL A 53 4.53 0.00 20.27
N GLU A 54 4.42 0.16 21.60
CA GLU A 54 3.22 -0.22 22.36
C GLU A 54 2.00 0.61 21.98
N LEU A 55 2.23 1.87 21.58
CA LEU A 55 1.20 2.79 21.13
C LEU A 55 0.79 2.59 19.68
N ASN A 56 1.68 2.02 18.86
CA ASN A 56 1.52 1.87 17.41
C ASN A 56 1.65 0.43 16.90
N PRO A 57 1.04 -0.58 17.57
CA PRO A 57 1.21 -1.98 17.20
C PRO A 57 0.69 -2.27 15.79
N GLU A 58 -0.33 -1.52 15.32
CA GLU A 58 -0.85 -1.71 13.97
C GLU A 58 0.13 -1.24 12.87
N LYS A 59 0.90 -0.17 13.10
CA LYS A 59 1.89 0.32 12.13
C LYS A 59 3.04 -0.68 11.99
N ILE A 60 3.47 -1.27 13.11
CA ILE A 60 4.51 -2.31 13.14
C ILE A 60 4.07 -3.57 12.38
N ALA A 61 2.84 -4.04 12.60
CA ALA A 61 2.29 -5.18 11.87
C ALA A 61 2.21 -4.91 10.35
N LYS A 62 1.71 -3.73 9.96
CA LYS A 62 1.60 -3.33 8.54
C LYS A 62 2.95 -3.16 7.85
N PHE A 63 3.99 -2.76 8.59
CA PHE A 63 5.36 -2.79 8.08
C PHE A 63 5.76 -4.23 7.71
N GLY A 64 5.54 -5.20 8.60
CA GLY A 64 5.83 -6.61 8.34
C GLY A 64 5.04 -7.16 7.14
N GLU A 65 3.78 -6.75 6.96
CA GLU A 65 2.97 -7.09 5.79
C GLU A 65 3.55 -6.51 4.49
N SER A 66 4.03 -5.27 4.51
CA SER A 66 4.62 -4.62 3.35
C SER A 66 5.99 -5.21 3.00
N LEU A 67 6.78 -5.60 4.01
CA LEU A 67 8.04 -6.30 3.81
C LEU A 67 7.83 -7.67 3.16
N TYR A 68 6.79 -8.40 3.54
CA TYR A 68 6.44 -9.66 2.86
C TYR A 68 6.14 -9.42 1.38
N LYS A 69 5.30 -8.45 1.04
CA LYS A 69 5.00 -8.12 -0.36
C LYS A 69 6.27 -7.75 -1.14
N LEU A 70 7.11 -6.90 -0.56
CA LEU A 70 8.39 -6.51 -1.16
C LEU A 70 9.31 -7.72 -1.40
N SER A 71 9.34 -8.66 -0.46
CA SER A 71 10.15 -9.89 -0.57
C SER A 71 9.72 -10.83 -1.69
N ILE A 72 8.50 -10.67 -2.19
CA ILE A 72 7.95 -11.42 -3.33
C ILE A 72 8.08 -10.59 -4.61
N HIS A 73 7.57 -9.35 -4.63
CA HIS A 73 7.55 -8.51 -5.82
C HIS A 73 8.95 -8.20 -6.34
N LEU A 74 9.93 -7.93 -5.46
CA LEU A 74 11.28 -7.56 -5.90
C LEU A 74 12.00 -8.71 -6.62
N PRO A 75 12.12 -9.93 -6.06
CA PRO A 75 12.71 -11.05 -6.79
C PRO A 75 11.93 -11.45 -8.04
N LEU A 76 10.60 -11.46 -8.00
CA LEU A 76 9.77 -11.81 -9.16
C LEU A 76 9.91 -10.79 -10.29
N THR A 77 10.02 -9.49 -9.97
CA THR A 77 10.31 -8.44 -10.96
C THR A 77 11.62 -8.71 -11.69
N PHE A 78 12.70 -9.03 -10.96
CA PHE A 78 14.00 -9.32 -11.58
C PHE A 78 13.99 -10.62 -12.38
N PHE A 79 13.28 -11.64 -11.89
CA PHE A 79 13.15 -12.91 -12.59
C PHE A 79 12.34 -12.75 -13.89
N ALA A 80 11.20 -12.08 -13.84
CA ALA A 80 10.42 -11.77 -15.04
C ALA A 80 11.24 -10.93 -16.03
N ARG A 81 11.99 -9.95 -15.54
CA ARG A 81 12.87 -9.11 -16.37
C ARG A 81 13.90 -9.94 -17.13
N SER A 82 14.55 -10.90 -16.48
CA SER A 82 15.58 -11.74 -17.14
C SER A 82 14.99 -12.63 -18.24
N LEU A 83 13.77 -13.13 -18.04
CA LEU A 83 13.01 -13.87 -19.04
C LEU A 83 12.58 -12.96 -20.20
N LEU A 84 11.97 -11.82 -19.89
CA LEU A 84 11.41 -10.90 -20.88
C LEU A 84 12.48 -10.24 -21.75
N VAL A 85 13.61 -9.77 -21.20
CA VAL A 85 14.68 -9.14 -22.03
C VAL A 85 15.15 -10.03 -23.17
N SER A 86 15.14 -11.35 -22.93
CA SER A 86 15.60 -12.34 -23.88
C SER A 86 14.53 -12.69 -24.92
N SER A 87 13.31 -12.16 -24.80
CA SER A 87 12.20 -12.49 -25.67
C SER A 87 11.99 -11.45 -26.79
N PRO A 88 11.61 -11.87 -28.01
CA PRO A 88 11.30 -10.94 -29.11
C PRO A 88 10.17 -9.96 -28.76
N PHE A 89 9.22 -10.43 -27.96
CA PHE A 89 8.02 -9.67 -27.58
C PHE A 89 8.24 -8.63 -26.49
N TRP A 90 9.45 -8.48 -25.95
CA TRP A 90 9.76 -7.37 -25.06
C TRP A 90 9.65 -6.01 -25.75
N THR A 91 10.05 -5.95 -27.03
CA THR A 91 10.06 -4.72 -27.83
C THR A 91 8.89 -4.64 -28.82
N GLU A 92 8.42 -5.78 -29.30
CA GLU A 92 7.36 -5.86 -30.30
C GLU A 92 6.15 -6.64 -29.75
N PRO A 93 5.10 -5.95 -29.27
CA PRO A 93 3.93 -6.60 -28.66
C PRO A 93 3.23 -7.64 -29.55
N ALA A 94 3.18 -7.40 -30.87
CA ALA A 94 2.59 -8.33 -31.83
C ALA A 94 3.25 -9.73 -31.78
N GLN A 95 4.54 -9.81 -31.42
CA GLN A 95 5.27 -11.07 -31.28
C GLN A 95 4.74 -11.94 -30.12
N MET A 96 3.96 -11.37 -29.19
CA MET A 96 3.31 -12.15 -28.12
C MET A 96 2.33 -13.17 -28.68
N TRP A 97 1.76 -12.93 -29.87
CA TRP A 97 0.69 -13.74 -30.43
C TRP A 97 1.13 -14.73 -31.50
N LEU A 98 2.35 -14.57 -32.02
CA LEU A 98 2.91 -15.47 -33.03
C LEU A 98 3.01 -16.90 -32.48
N ASN A 99 2.30 -17.83 -33.11
CA ASN A 99 2.21 -19.24 -32.73
C ASN A 99 1.89 -19.43 -31.24
N HIS A 100 1.10 -18.54 -30.64
CA HIS A 100 0.77 -18.63 -29.20
C HIS A 100 -0.02 -19.91 -28.88
N GLU A 101 -0.80 -20.42 -29.83
CA GLU A 101 -1.58 -21.65 -29.67
C GLU A 101 -0.68 -22.90 -29.52
N GLU A 102 0.45 -22.92 -30.23
CA GLU A 102 1.45 -23.99 -30.21
C GLU A 102 2.54 -23.76 -29.15
N TYR A 103 2.49 -22.64 -28.42
CA TYR A 103 3.52 -22.31 -27.45
C TYR A 103 3.37 -23.13 -26.17
N GLU A 104 4.32 -24.04 -25.96
CA GLU A 104 4.46 -24.75 -24.70
C GLU A 104 5.29 -23.92 -23.72
N LEU A 105 4.74 -23.70 -22.53
CA LEU A 105 5.41 -22.98 -21.47
C LEU A 105 6.42 -23.93 -20.81
N GLU A 106 7.72 -23.78 -21.14
CA GLU A 106 8.76 -24.69 -20.65
C GLU A 106 9.80 -23.99 -19.76
N GLY A 107 10.42 -24.79 -18.89
CA GLY A 107 11.60 -24.41 -18.11
C GLY A 107 11.33 -23.24 -17.16
N TRP A 108 12.16 -22.20 -17.24
CA TRP A 108 12.08 -21.07 -16.32
C TRP A 108 10.81 -20.22 -16.49
N TRP A 109 10.19 -20.22 -17.68
CA TRP A 109 8.92 -19.54 -17.91
C TRP A 109 7.78 -20.22 -17.14
N GLU A 110 7.77 -21.56 -17.15
CA GLU A 110 6.79 -22.35 -16.42
C GLU A 110 6.92 -22.11 -14.91
N VAL A 111 8.14 -22.19 -14.38
CA VAL A 111 8.43 -21.95 -12.97
C VAL A 111 7.96 -20.55 -12.55
N TYR A 112 8.30 -19.51 -13.31
CA TYR A 112 7.86 -18.15 -13.03
C TYR A 112 6.33 -18.04 -13.00
N TYR A 113 5.65 -18.60 -14.00
CA TYR A 113 4.20 -18.47 -14.13
C TYR A 113 3.45 -19.25 -13.03
N LEU A 114 3.92 -20.44 -12.67
CA LEU A 114 3.35 -21.23 -11.56
C LEU A 114 3.54 -20.53 -10.21
N LEU A 115 4.71 -19.90 -9.99
CA LEU A 115 4.95 -19.08 -8.79
C LEU A 115 3.96 -17.91 -8.72
N GLN A 116 3.69 -17.25 -9.84
CA GLN A 116 2.73 -16.15 -9.92
C GLN A 116 1.28 -16.59 -9.67
N ILE A 117 0.87 -17.75 -10.22
CA ILE A 117 -0.43 -18.35 -9.90
C ILE A 117 -0.54 -18.62 -8.40
N ALA A 118 0.48 -19.25 -7.81
CA ALA A 118 0.48 -19.57 -6.40
C ALA A 118 0.44 -18.32 -5.52
N TYR A 119 1.21 -17.28 -5.84
CA TYR A 119 1.20 -16.01 -5.12
C TYR A 119 -0.14 -15.28 -5.24
N SER A 120 -0.71 -15.20 -6.43
CA SER A 120 -2.03 -14.60 -6.67
C SER A 120 -3.14 -15.30 -5.88
N LEU A 121 -3.08 -16.64 -5.81
CA LEU A 121 -4.04 -17.43 -5.05
C LEU A 121 -3.84 -17.28 -3.54
N GLU A 122 -2.59 -17.30 -3.06
CA GLU A 122 -2.28 -17.08 -1.64
C GLU A 122 -2.73 -15.69 -1.17
N ALA A 123 -2.50 -14.65 -1.96
CA ALA A 123 -2.97 -13.30 -1.67
C ALA A 123 -4.51 -13.20 -1.60
N PHE A 124 -5.22 -13.87 -2.51
CA PHE A 124 -6.68 -13.91 -2.49
C PHE A 124 -7.23 -14.67 -1.28
N LEU A 125 -6.65 -15.84 -0.96
CA LEU A 125 -7.03 -16.62 0.22
C LEU A 125 -6.75 -15.85 1.51
N TYR A 126 -5.62 -15.13 1.58
CA TYR A 126 -5.29 -14.27 2.70
C TYR A 126 -6.33 -13.15 2.86
N LEU A 127 -6.68 -12.46 1.77
CA LEU A 127 -7.74 -11.44 1.79
C LEU A 127 -9.06 -12.04 2.26
N LEU A 128 -9.46 -13.20 1.74
CA LEU A 128 -10.70 -13.87 2.13
C LEU A 128 -10.71 -14.22 3.63
N SER A 129 -9.59 -14.69 4.17
CA SER A 129 -9.44 -15.03 5.59
C SER A 129 -9.63 -13.82 6.52
N TYR A 130 -9.27 -12.63 6.05
CA TYR A 130 -9.48 -11.37 6.79
C TYR A 130 -10.93 -10.88 6.71
N SER A 131 -11.63 -11.27 5.66
CA SER A 131 -12.90 -10.66 5.27
C SER A 131 -14.10 -11.52 5.61
N VAL A 132 -13.92 -12.83 5.69
CA VAL A 132 -14.97 -13.80 5.96
C VAL A 132 -14.64 -14.51 7.26
N ASN A 133 -15.53 -14.39 8.24
CA ASN A 133 -15.46 -15.28 9.38
C ASN A 133 -15.86 -16.69 8.93
N LEU A 134 -14.88 -17.55 8.69
CA LEU A 134 -15.08 -18.89 8.14
C LEU A 134 -16.01 -19.77 9.01
N THR A 135 -16.21 -19.45 10.29
CA THR A 135 -17.12 -20.22 11.15
C THR A 135 -18.60 -19.90 10.90
N ASN A 136 -18.91 -18.66 10.49
CA ASN A 136 -20.29 -18.19 10.31
C ASN A 136 -20.59 -17.70 8.88
N LEU A 137 -19.60 -17.75 7.97
CA LEU A 137 -19.67 -17.25 6.59
C LEU A 137 -20.20 -15.81 6.49
N THR A 138 -19.93 -14.98 7.50
CA THR A 138 -20.30 -13.57 7.52
C THR A 138 -19.11 -12.71 7.13
N PHE A 139 -19.39 -11.64 6.36
CA PHE A 139 -18.39 -10.63 6.08
C PHE A 139 -18.09 -9.83 7.34
N GLN A 140 -16.81 -9.70 7.67
CA GLN A 140 -16.34 -8.80 8.72
C GLN A 140 -16.20 -7.39 8.14
N ASP A 141 -16.50 -6.38 8.96
CA ASP A 141 -16.22 -5.00 8.59
C ASP A 141 -14.70 -4.79 8.48
N SER A 142 -14.19 -4.79 7.26
CA SER A 142 -12.79 -4.45 7.00
C SER A 142 -12.55 -2.98 7.33
N LYS A 143 -11.52 -2.69 8.13
CA LYS A 143 -11.09 -1.31 8.40
C LYS A 143 -10.38 -0.64 7.20
N ARG A 144 -9.99 -1.42 6.20
CA ARG A 144 -9.26 -0.98 5.01
C ARG A 144 -10.21 -0.29 4.02
N GLY A 145 -9.78 0.84 3.46
CA GLY A 145 -10.68 1.68 2.69
C GLY A 145 -10.88 1.34 1.23
N ASP A 146 -9.93 0.64 0.63
CA ASP A 146 -10.06 0.08 -0.72
C ASP A 146 -10.41 -1.42 -0.70
N PHE A 147 -11.05 -1.92 0.37
CA PHE A 147 -11.27 -3.36 0.53
C PHE A 147 -12.08 -3.98 -0.62
N ARG A 148 -13.16 -3.32 -1.03
CA ARG A 148 -14.05 -3.82 -2.10
C ARG A 148 -13.31 -3.85 -3.43
N GLU A 149 -12.54 -2.80 -3.71
CA GLU A 149 -11.74 -2.63 -4.89
C GLU A 149 -10.62 -3.68 -4.94
N MET A 150 -9.95 -3.95 -3.81
CA MET A 150 -8.97 -5.03 -3.68
C MET A 150 -9.60 -6.41 -3.84
N PHE A 151 -10.81 -6.64 -3.33
CA PHE A 151 -11.52 -7.91 -3.53
C PHE A 151 -11.83 -8.15 -5.02
N ILE A 152 -12.41 -7.15 -5.70
CA ILE A 152 -12.69 -7.22 -7.14
C ILE A 152 -11.39 -7.40 -7.92
N HIS A 153 -10.33 -6.71 -7.53
CA HIS A 153 -9.00 -6.86 -8.11
C HIS A 153 -8.50 -8.29 -8.02
N HIS A 154 -8.42 -8.87 -6.82
CA HIS A 154 -7.89 -10.22 -6.65
C HIS A 154 -8.77 -11.27 -7.33
N LEU A 155 -10.10 -11.09 -7.37
CA LEU A 155 -10.98 -11.94 -8.16
C LEU A 155 -10.66 -11.85 -9.66
N THR A 156 -10.47 -10.62 -10.17
CA THR A 156 -10.19 -10.34 -11.57
C THR A 156 -8.81 -10.86 -11.98
N THR A 157 -7.77 -10.64 -11.17
CA THR A 157 -6.41 -11.08 -11.48
C THR A 157 -6.29 -12.60 -11.42
N ASN A 158 -6.92 -13.28 -10.45
CA ASN A 158 -6.96 -14.74 -10.45
C ASN A 158 -7.70 -15.31 -11.66
N LEU A 159 -8.82 -14.68 -12.08
CA LEU A 159 -9.52 -15.06 -13.32
C LEU A 159 -8.63 -14.85 -14.56
N LEU A 160 -7.94 -13.72 -14.65
CA LEU A 160 -7.01 -13.43 -15.75
C LEU A 160 -5.88 -14.45 -15.82
N THR A 161 -5.24 -14.79 -14.70
CA THR A 161 -4.14 -15.76 -14.68
C THR A 161 -4.65 -17.16 -15.04
N LEU A 162 -5.83 -17.56 -14.57
CA LEU A 162 -6.46 -18.84 -14.93
C LEU A 162 -6.76 -18.92 -16.43
N LEU A 163 -7.39 -17.89 -16.98
CA LEU A 163 -7.68 -17.82 -18.43
C LEU A 163 -6.37 -17.78 -19.23
N SER A 164 -5.40 -17.00 -18.76
CA SER A 164 -4.13 -16.87 -19.47
C SER A 164 -3.33 -18.18 -19.51
N TYR A 165 -3.38 -18.99 -18.45
CA TYR A 165 -2.77 -20.31 -18.46
C TYR A 165 -3.57 -21.31 -19.30
N SER A 166 -4.91 -21.29 -19.20
CA SER A 166 -5.78 -22.26 -19.88
C SER A 166 -5.80 -22.10 -21.41
N PHE A 167 -5.52 -20.89 -21.91
CA PHE A 167 -5.60 -20.53 -23.33
C PHE A 167 -4.24 -20.15 -23.95
N ASN A 168 -3.13 -20.48 -23.27
CA ASN A 168 -1.77 -20.16 -23.73
C ASN A 168 -1.52 -18.66 -24.01
N PHE A 169 -2.21 -17.76 -23.30
CA PHE A 169 -1.90 -16.32 -23.32
C PHE A 169 -0.74 -15.98 -22.37
N THR A 170 0.09 -16.97 -22.02
CA THR A 170 1.13 -16.88 -21.00
C THR A 170 2.21 -15.84 -21.32
N ARG A 171 2.48 -15.54 -22.59
CA ARG A 171 3.40 -14.46 -23.00
C ARG A 171 2.88 -13.08 -22.59
N VAL A 172 1.66 -12.74 -22.98
CA VAL A 172 1.02 -11.47 -22.57
C VAL A 172 0.73 -11.46 -21.07
N GLY A 173 0.35 -12.59 -20.49
CA GLY A 173 0.18 -12.75 -19.05
C GLY A 173 1.47 -12.47 -18.28
N THR A 174 2.62 -12.97 -18.74
CA THR A 174 3.93 -12.71 -18.11
C THR A 174 4.28 -11.23 -18.20
N TYR A 175 4.01 -10.59 -19.34
CA TYR A 175 4.22 -9.15 -19.51
C TYR A 175 3.35 -8.33 -18.55
N ILE A 176 2.07 -8.69 -18.40
CA ILE A 176 1.15 -8.10 -17.44
C ILE A 176 1.68 -8.25 -16.01
N LEU A 177 2.01 -9.49 -15.60
CA LEU A 177 2.51 -9.79 -14.26
C LEU A 177 3.77 -8.98 -13.93
N TYR A 178 4.72 -8.88 -14.88
CA TYR A 178 5.91 -8.05 -14.70
C TYR A 178 5.60 -6.57 -14.48
N LEU A 179 4.71 -5.99 -15.29
CA LEU A 179 4.30 -4.59 -15.12
C LEU A 179 3.67 -4.35 -13.75
N HIS A 180 3.00 -5.37 -13.21
CA HIS A 180 2.37 -5.28 -11.92
C HIS A 180 3.39 -5.31 -10.78
N ASP A 181 4.24 -6.34 -10.74
CA ASP A 181 5.27 -6.46 -9.71
C ASP A 181 6.24 -5.28 -9.71
N PHE A 182 6.66 -4.83 -10.91
CA PHE A 182 7.57 -3.71 -11.06
C PHE A 182 7.03 -2.42 -10.45
N SER A 183 5.74 -2.12 -10.65
CA SER A 183 5.12 -0.91 -10.10
C SER A 183 4.83 -1.02 -8.61
N ASP A 184 4.77 -2.23 -8.06
CA ASP A 184 4.38 -2.46 -6.67
C ASP A 184 5.58 -2.42 -5.71
N VAL A 185 6.79 -2.69 -6.20
CA VAL A 185 8.04 -2.49 -5.45
C VAL A 185 8.15 -1.10 -4.79
N PRO A 186 8.00 0.04 -5.51
CA PRO A 186 8.04 1.35 -4.87
C PRO A 186 6.86 1.58 -3.91
N ILE A 187 5.71 0.94 -4.12
CA ILE A 187 4.56 1.00 -3.21
C ILE A 187 4.91 0.39 -1.86
N ASP A 188 5.43 -0.84 -1.87
CA ASP A 188 5.77 -1.55 -0.64
C ASP A 188 6.85 -0.80 0.17
N ILE A 189 7.88 -0.28 -0.51
CA ILE A 189 8.95 0.50 0.12
C ILE A 189 8.39 1.80 0.73
N SER A 190 7.56 2.54 -0.01
CA SER A 190 7.00 3.80 0.50
C SER A 190 6.06 3.56 1.68
N LYS A 191 5.28 2.48 1.67
CA LYS A 191 4.41 2.12 2.80
C LYS A 191 5.23 1.79 4.05
N MET A 192 6.33 1.04 3.91
CA MET A 192 7.25 0.78 5.02
C MET A 192 7.79 2.07 5.65
N PHE A 193 8.21 3.04 4.84
CA PHE A 193 8.64 4.35 5.37
C PHE A 193 7.50 5.12 6.03
N ASN A 194 6.29 5.07 5.46
CA ASN A 194 5.13 5.73 6.02
C ASN A 194 4.76 5.16 7.40
N PHE A 195 4.83 3.84 7.58
CA PHE A 195 4.53 3.20 8.86
C PHE A 195 5.55 3.55 9.96
N LEU A 196 6.81 3.83 9.58
CA LEU A 196 7.82 4.37 10.49
C LEU A 196 7.75 5.91 10.65
N LYS A 197 6.73 6.56 10.07
CA LYS A 197 6.55 8.03 10.09
C LYS A 197 7.76 8.80 9.52
N LEU A 198 8.45 8.22 8.54
CA LEU A 198 9.59 8.83 7.85
C LEU A 198 9.09 9.73 6.69
N LYS A 199 8.81 11.00 6.97
CA LYS A 199 8.18 11.94 6.02
C LYS A 199 8.92 12.08 4.69
N ILE A 200 10.24 12.38 4.72
CA ILE A 200 11.02 12.64 3.49
C ILE A 200 11.12 11.38 2.61
N PRO A 201 11.56 10.20 3.11
CA PRO A 201 11.58 8.98 2.31
C PRO A 201 10.20 8.59 1.77
N THR A 202 9.14 8.81 2.55
CA THR A 202 7.76 8.55 2.11
C THR A 202 7.36 9.48 0.95
N ALA A 203 7.68 10.77 1.02
CA ALA A 203 7.37 11.71 -0.07
C ALA A 203 8.13 11.40 -1.36
N ILE A 204 9.40 10.99 -1.25
CA ILE A 204 10.21 10.53 -2.39
C ILE A 204 9.61 9.25 -2.97
N GLY A 205 9.33 8.24 -2.12
CA GLY A 205 8.71 6.98 -2.51
C GLY A 205 7.37 7.19 -3.21
N PHE A 206 6.51 8.04 -2.64
CA PHE A 206 5.24 8.42 -3.23
C PHE A 206 5.39 9.03 -4.63
N SER A 207 6.36 9.92 -4.82
CA SER A 207 6.64 10.51 -6.13
C SER A 207 7.06 9.45 -7.16
N LEU A 208 7.89 8.47 -6.75
CA LEU A 208 8.24 7.33 -7.59
C LEU A 208 7.01 6.46 -7.93
N ILE A 209 6.12 6.21 -6.97
CA ILE A 209 4.89 5.43 -7.19
C ILE A 209 4.08 6.08 -8.31
N VAL A 210 3.82 7.39 -8.24
CA VAL A 210 3.00 8.09 -9.24
C VAL A 210 3.60 7.95 -10.64
N VAL A 211 4.91 8.17 -10.77
CA VAL A 211 5.61 8.06 -12.06
C VAL A 211 5.58 6.63 -12.59
N CYS A 212 5.90 5.64 -11.75
CA CYS A 212 5.87 4.23 -12.12
C CYS A 212 4.46 3.77 -12.49
N TRP A 213 3.43 4.22 -11.78
CA TRP A 213 2.04 3.85 -12.04
C TRP A 213 1.54 4.42 -13.37
N ILE A 214 1.80 5.70 -13.65
CA ILE A 214 1.46 6.32 -14.93
C ILE A 214 2.15 5.57 -16.08
N TYR A 215 3.43 5.26 -15.94
CA TYR A 215 4.14 4.54 -16.99
C TYR A 215 3.65 3.09 -17.14
N ALA A 216 3.74 2.27 -16.08
CA ALA A 216 3.47 0.84 -16.17
C ALA A 216 1.96 0.52 -16.32
N ARG A 217 1.09 1.15 -15.54
CA ARG A 217 -0.35 0.81 -15.46
C ARG A 217 -1.21 1.63 -16.42
N MET A 218 -0.91 2.92 -16.61
CA MET A 218 -1.71 3.75 -17.53
C MET A 218 -1.22 3.63 -18.96
N TYR A 219 0.08 3.84 -19.19
CA TYR A 219 0.65 3.87 -20.53
C TYR A 219 0.86 2.46 -21.12
N VAL A 220 1.75 1.66 -20.52
CA VAL A 220 2.11 0.36 -21.09
C VAL A 220 0.95 -0.64 -20.97
N PHE A 221 0.41 -0.86 -19.77
CA PHE A 221 -0.72 -1.79 -19.63
C PHE A 221 -1.97 -1.30 -20.38
N GLY A 222 -2.37 -0.04 -20.17
CA GLY A 222 -3.60 0.52 -20.73
C GLY A 222 -3.60 0.66 -22.25
N PHE A 223 -2.51 1.17 -22.83
CA PHE A 223 -2.45 1.42 -24.28
C PHE A 223 -1.66 0.38 -25.06
N TYR A 224 -0.62 -0.24 -24.51
CA TYR A 224 0.14 -1.24 -25.27
C TYR A 224 -0.44 -2.65 -25.12
N VAL A 225 -0.67 -3.10 -23.89
CA VAL A 225 -1.11 -4.49 -23.64
C VAL A 225 -2.54 -4.69 -24.10
N ILE A 226 -3.49 -3.85 -23.65
CA ILE A 226 -4.89 -3.99 -24.04
C ILE A 226 -5.06 -3.85 -25.56
N TRP A 227 -4.34 -2.93 -26.20
CA TRP A 227 -4.32 -2.80 -27.66
C TRP A 227 -3.87 -4.10 -28.32
N SER A 228 -2.76 -4.68 -27.86
CA SER A 228 -2.24 -5.91 -28.44
C SER A 228 -3.22 -7.08 -28.32
N VAL A 229 -3.89 -7.23 -27.18
CA VAL A 229 -4.93 -8.27 -26.98
C VAL A 229 -6.15 -8.05 -27.88
N ILE A 230 -6.53 -6.80 -28.14
CA ILE A 230 -7.70 -6.53 -28.99
C ILE A 230 -7.34 -6.72 -30.47
N PHE A 231 -6.24 -6.13 -30.91
CA PHE A 231 -5.93 -5.91 -32.34
C PHE A 231 -4.83 -6.82 -32.90
N ASP A 232 -3.83 -7.19 -32.11
CA ASP A 232 -2.70 -8.00 -32.60
C ASP A 232 -2.94 -9.50 -32.46
N THR A 233 -3.85 -9.92 -31.57
CA THR A 233 -4.26 -11.31 -31.46
C THR A 233 -4.85 -11.78 -32.80
N PRO A 234 -4.24 -12.77 -33.47
CA PRO A 234 -4.73 -13.31 -34.73
C PRO A 234 -6.20 -13.66 -34.60
N HIS A 235 -7.02 -13.29 -35.59
CA HIS A 235 -8.25 -14.04 -35.81
C HIS A 235 -7.79 -15.43 -36.18
N SER A 236 -7.98 -16.39 -35.28
CA SER A 236 -7.35 -17.69 -35.40
C SER A 236 -7.61 -18.28 -36.79
N GLU A 237 -6.55 -18.84 -37.38
CA GLU A 237 -6.62 -19.81 -38.48
C GLU A 237 -7.25 -21.14 -38.00
N PHE A 238 -8.17 -21.08 -37.03
CA PHE A 238 -9.10 -22.14 -36.66
C PHE A 238 -10.11 -22.43 -37.79
N THR A 239 -9.93 -21.81 -38.96
CA THR A 239 -10.74 -21.99 -40.15
C THR A 239 -10.67 -23.39 -40.78
N SER A 240 -9.84 -24.32 -40.27
CA SER A 240 -9.70 -25.63 -40.92
C SER A 240 -10.42 -26.83 -40.30
N ILE A 241 -10.94 -26.82 -39.05
CA ILE A 241 -11.42 -28.10 -38.46
C ILE A 241 -12.82 -28.10 -37.82
N THR A 242 -13.38 -27.02 -37.23
CA THR A 242 -14.79 -27.07 -36.73
C THR A 242 -15.32 -25.70 -36.28
N SER A 243 -16.53 -25.32 -36.70
CA SER A 243 -17.19 -24.06 -36.30
C SER A 243 -17.36 -23.86 -34.77
N GLY A 244 -17.25 -24.92 -33.97
CA GLY A 244 -17.34 -24.85 -32.51
C GLY A 244 -16.17 -24.15 -31.81
N SER A 245 -14.96 -24.19 -32.38
CA SER A 245 -13.76 -23.75 -31.67
C SER A 245 -13.35 -22.31 -31.96
N GLU A 246 -13.83 -21.74 -33.06
CA GLU A 246 -13.77 -20.29 -33.30
C GLU A 246 -14.66 -19.53 -32.30
N LEU A 247 -15.91 -20.02 -32.11
CA LEU A 247 -16.83 -19.44 -31.13
C LEU A 247 -16.28 -19.57 -29.70
N TYR A 248 -15.67 -20.72 -29.39
CA TYR A 248 -14.98 -20.98 -28.13
C TYR A 248 -13.89 -19.93 -27.92
N TYR A 249 -12.91 -19.83 -28.83
CA TYR A 249 -11.79 -18.87 -28.75
C TYR A 249 -12.26 -17.41 -28.59
N ASN A 250 -13.19 -16.97 -29.43
CA ASN A 250 -13.73 -15.61 -29.39
C ASN A 250 -14.44 -15.29 -28.08
N THR A 251 -15.11 -16.27 -27.48
CA THR A 251 -15.76 -16.12 -26.17
C THR A 251 -14.72 -15.90 -25.08
N TYR A 252 -13.65 -16.70 -25.02
CA TYR A 252 -12.60 -16.54 -24.00
C TYR A 252 -11.81 -15.26 -24.18
N LYS A 253 -11.44 -14.91 -25.42
CA LYS A 253 -10.82 -13.62 -25.73
C LYS A 253 -11.69 -12.47 -25.20
N SER A 254 -13.01 -12.54 -25.41
CA SER A 254 -13.95 -11.52 -24.93
C SER A 254 -13.96 -11.44 -23.40
N ILE A 255 -14.02 -12.58 -22.69
CA ILE A 255 -13.98 -12.61 -21.22
C ILE A 255 -12.64 -12.03 -20.72
N PHE A 256 -11.52 -12.39 -21.35
CA PHE A 256 -10.19 -11.89 -21.00
C PHE A 256 -10.09 -10.38 -21.18
N VAL A 257 -10.58 -9.83 -22.30
CA VAL A 257 -10.64 -8.37 -22.55
C VAL A 257 -11.53 -7.65 -21.55
N VAL A 258 -12.69 -8.21 -21.19
CA VAL A 258 -13.57 -7.64 -20.17
C VAL A 258 -12.86 -7.59 -18.82
N ALA A 259 -12.19 -8.68 -18.41
CA ALA A 259 -11.43 -8.72 -17.17
C ALA A 259 -10.25 -7.74 -17.16
N LEU A 260 -9.51 -7.60 -18.28
CA LEU A 260 -8.47 -6.57 -18.43
C LEU A 260 -9.03 -5.15 -18.32
N THR A 261 -10.21 -4.93 -18.87
CA THR A 261 -10.90 -3.62 -18.79
C THR A 261 -11.31 -3.30 -17.36
N ILE A 262 -11.86 -4.27 -16.62
CA ILE A 262 -12.17 -4.12 -15.18
C ILE A 262 -10.90 -3.76 -14.41
N LEU A 263 -9.81 -4.48 -14.67
CA LEU A 263 -8.51 -4.24 -14.04
C LEU A 263 -7.98 -2.82 -14.36
N TYR A 264 -8.13 -2.36 -15.60
CA TYR A 264 -7.76 -1.00 -16.00
C TYR A 264 -8.61 0.08 -15.29
N LEU A 265 -9.92 -0.13 -15.16
CA LEU A 265 -10.80 0.80 -14.43
C LEU A 265 -10.39 0.92 -12.96
N LEU A 266 -10.00 -0.19 -12.33
CA LEU A 266 -9.43 -0.17 -10.98
C LEU A 266 -8.11 0.61 -10.94
N HIS A 267 -7.24 0.46 -11.94
CA HIS A 267 -6.01 1.27 -12.03
C HIS A 267 -6.29 2.78 -12.11
N CYS A 268 -7.32 3.19 -12.84
CA CYS A 268 -7.77 4.58 -12.90
C CYS A 268 -8.30 5.06 -11.54
N TYR A 269 -9.03 4.20 -10.82
CA TYR A 269 -9.50 4.50 -9.45
C TYR A 269 -8.33 4.78 -8.49
N TRP A 270 -7.32 3.91 -8.44
CA TRP A 270 -6.15 4.15 -7.57
C TRP A 270 -5.30 5.34 -8.02
N LEU A 271 -5.20 5.60 -9.33
CA LEU A 271 -4.53 6.83 -9.81
C LEU A 271 -5.24 8.09 -9.30
N LYS A 272 -6.58 8.11 -9.27
CA LYS A 272 -7.35 9.20 -8.66
C LYS A 272 -7.02 9.36 -7.18
N LEU A 273 -6.86 8.26 -6.43
CA LEU A 273 -6.43 8.29 -5.03
C LEU A 273 -5.01 8.85 -4.89
N PHE A 274 -4.08 8.48 -5.77
CA PHE A 274 -2.73 9.05 -5.75
C PHE A 274 -2.75 10.56 -6.00
N PHE A 275 -3.47 11.07 -7.00
CA PHE A 275 -3.53 12.52 -7.20
C PHE A 275 -4.08 13.26 -5.99
N ARG A 276 -5.09 12.69 -5.30
CA ARG A 276 -5.61 13.25 -4.05
C ARG A 276 -4.57 13.26 -2.93
N MET A 277 -3.90 12.14 -2.67
CA MET A 277 -2.81 12.05 -1.70
C MET A 277 -1.66 13.03 -2.03
N GLY A 278 -1.34 13.21 -3.31
CA GLY A 278 -0.33 14.16 -3.76
C GLY A 278 -0.70 15.62 -3.50
N ILE A 279 -1.97 15.99 -3.70
CA ILE A 279 -2.47 17.33 -3.35
C ILE A 279 -2.36 17.58 -1.85
N LEU A 280 -2.68 16.59 -1.02
CA LEU A 280 -2.53 16.69 0.44
C LEU A 280 -1.07 16.87 0.87
N LEU A 281 -0.19 16.05 0.30
CA LEU A 281 1.24 16.14 0.56
C LEU A 281 1.82 17.52 0.21
N VAL A 282 1.43 18.10 -0.93
CA VAL A 282 1.92 19.42 -1.36
C VAL A 282 1.34 20.56 -0.52
N ARG A 283 0.06 20.49 -0.15
CA ARG A 283 -0.60 21.57 0.60
C ARG A 283 -0.21 21.62 2.07
N LYS A 284 0.10 20.46 2.67
CA LYS A 284 0.26 20.33 4.13
C LYS A 284 1.56 19.70 4.59
N PHE A 285 2.39 19.20 3.66
CA PHE A 285 3.59 18.42 4.01
C PHE A 285 3.28 17.18 4.86
N GLU A 286 2.08 16.63 4.70
CA GLU A 286 1.54 15.48 5.43
C GLU A 286 1.49 14.24 4.52
N THR A 287 1.94 13.10 5.04
CA THR A 287 1.92 11.81 4.33
C THR A 287 0.74 10.98 4.80
N HIS A 288 -0.41 11.14 4.17
CA HIS A 288 -1.62 10.35 4.46
C HIS A 288 -1.86 9.31 3.36
N ASP A 289 -1.97 8.04 3.75
CA ASP A 289 -2.34 6.95 2.85
C ASP A 289 -3.85 6.72 2.89
N LEU A 290 -4.58 7.29 1.93
CA LEU A 290 -6.04 7.20 1.85
C LEU A 290 -6.54 5.78 1.53
N SER A 291 -5.69 4.89 1.00
CA SER A 291 -6.09 3.50 0.70
C SER A 291 -6.32 2.66 1.96
N GLU A 292 -5.70 3.06 3.07
CA GLU A 292 -5.67 2.26 4.29
C GLU A 292 -6.88 2.48 5.20
N HIS A 293 -7.70 3.51 4.99
CA HIS A 293 -8.77 3.92 5.92
C HIS A 293 -10.12 4.07 5.20
N LYS A 294 -11.13 3.29 5.62
CA LYS A 294 -12.49 3.21 5.04
C LYS A 294 -13.19 4.54 4.87
N ASP A 295 -12.96 5.43 5.79
CA ASP A 295 -13.64 6.71 5.82
C ASP A 295 -12.85 7.79 5.06
N GLY A 296 -11.65 7.51 4.53
CA GLY A 296 -10.79 8.53 3.93
C GLY A 296 -11.43 9.27 2.74
N GLU A 297 -12.23 8.58 1.91
CA GLU A 297 -12.97 9.23 0.80
C GLU A 297 -14.20 10.01 1.27
N GLU A 298 -14.96 9.45 2.22
CA GLU A 298 -16.14 10.10 2.81
C GLU A 298 -15.74 11.34 3.59
N TYR A 299 -14.62 11.27 4.31
CA TYR A 299 -14.05 12.37 5.05
C TYR A 299 -13.52 13.50 4.17
N GLU A 300 -12.84 13.21 3.06
CA GLU A 300 -12.43 14.28 2.12
C GLU A 300 -13.64 14.94 1.45
N TYR A 301 -14.70 14.20 1.15
CA TYR A 301 -15.95 14.81 0.70
C TYR A 301 -16.55 15.73 1.78
N ILE A 302 -16.58 15.29 3.04
CA ILE A 302 -17.00 16.12 4.19
C ILE A 302 -16.09 17.34 4.36
N ARG A 303 -14.78 17.18 4.12
CA ARG A 303 -13.76 18.24 4.24
C ARG A 303 -13.85 19.29 3.13
N GLU A 304 -13.94 18.87 1.88
CA GLU A 304 -14.16 19.77 0.73
C GLU A 304 -15.45 20.55 0.94
N ARG A 305 -16.49 19.90 1.46
CA ARG A 305 -17.74 20.54 1.85
C ARG A 305 -17.54 21.52 3.01
N ALA A 306 -16.87 21.13 4.10
CA ALA A 306 -16.60 22.00 5.25
C ALA A 306 -15.74 23.23 4.90
N ASN A 307 -14.71 23.05 4.08
CA ASN A 307 -13.85 24.15 3.59
C ASN A 307 -14.56 25.06 2.58
N SER A 308 -15.62 24.57 1.92
CA SER A 308 -16.48 25.37 1.04
C SER A 308 -17.56 26.15 1.80
N LEU A 309 -17.81 25.81 3.07
CA LEU A 309 -18.75 26.48 3.94
C LEU A 309 -18.05 27.69 4.59
N SER A 310 -18.72 28.83 4.61
CA SER A 310 -18.21 30.00 5.31
C SER A 310 -18.29 29.79 6.83
N GLU A 311 -17.53 30.58 7.61
CA GLU A 311 -17.59 30.57 9.08
C GLU A 311 -19.03 30.81 9.60
N TYR A 312 -19.84 31.54 8.81
CA TYR A 312 -21.26 31.77 9.03
C TYR A 312 -22.14 30.53 8.80
N ASP A 313 -21.76 29.67 7.84
CA ASP A 313 -22.50 28.43 7.55
C ASP A 313 -22.15 27.32 8.56
N LEU A 314 -20.92 27.31 9.09
CA LEU A 314 -20.51 26.40 10.17
C LEU A 314 -21.25 26.68 11.47
N GLN A 315 -21.51 27.95 11.80
CA GLN A 315 -22.34 28.36 12.95
C GLN A 315 -23.82 28.02 12.79
N ARG A 316 -24.24 27.63 11.58
CA ARG A 316 -25.63 27.31 11.24
C ARG A 316 -25.86 25.83 10.96
N LEU A 317 -24.80 25.01 11.06
CA LEU A 317 -24.95 23.57 11.14
C LEU A 317 -25.82 23.27 12.36
N ASP A 318 -26.81 22.39 12.17
CA ASP A 318 -27.65 21.94 13.27
C ASP A 318 -26.72 21.42 14.39
N GLU A 319 -26.97 21.83 15.64
CA GLU A 319 -26.13 21.43 16.78
C GLU A 319 -26.08 19.89 16.93
N ASP A 320 -27.10 19.22 16.39
CA ASP A 320 -27.25 17.76 16.35
C ASP A 320 -26.65 17.09 15.10
N SER A 321 -25.97 17.83 14.21
CA SER A 321 -25.27 17.22 13.07
C SER A 321 -24.04 16.45 13.54
N ASP A 322 -23.81 15.25 12.98
CA ASP A 322 -22.66 14.39 13.34
C ASP A 322 -21.30 15.11 13.30
N ILE A 323 -21.17 16.12 12.44
CA ILE A 323 -19.96 16.94 12.27
C ILE A 323 -19.79 17.92 13.45
N ALA A 324 -20.86 18.60 13.86
CA ALA A 324 -20.84 19.52 14.99
C ALA A 324 -20.52 18.78 16.31
N MET A 325 -21.06 17.58 16.48
CA MET A 325 -20.78 16.73 17.63
C MET A 325 -19.30 16.28 17.67
N LYS A 326 -18.75 15.83 16.53
CA LYS A 326 -17.31 15.47 16.42
C LYS A 326 -16.37 16.63 16.74
N ILE A 327 -16.68 17.84 16.29
CA ILE A 327 -15.88 19.04 16.59
C ILE A 327 -15.90 19.32 18.10
N LYS A 328 -17.09 19.31 18.70
CA LYS A 328 -17.27 19.60 20.13
C LYS A 328 -16.58 18.58 21.02
N ASP A 329 -16.65 17.30 20.66
CA ASP A 329 -15.92 16.25 21.35
C ASP A 329 -14.40 16.45 21.21
N ALA A 330 -13.93 16.89 20.04
CA ALA A 330 -12.51 17.11 19.83
C ALA A 330 -11.94 18.34 20.53
N GLU A 331 -12.75 19.37 20.73
CA GLU A 331 -12.40 20.56 21.52
C GLU A 331 -12.01 20.21 22.96
N CYS A 332 -12.52 19.09 23.50
CA CYS A 332 -12.17 18.64 24.86
C CYS A 332 -10.68 18.33 25.02
N TYR A 333 -9.97 18.09 23.92
CA TYR A 333 -8.54 17.80 23.94
C TYR A 333 -7.66 19.04 23.84
N TYR A 334 -8.19 20.20 23.41
CA TYR A 334 -7.40 21.41 23.23
C TYR A 334 -6.74 21.91 24.51
N GLY A 335 -5.48 22.31 24.39
CA GLY A 335 -4.67 22.76 25.53
C GLY A 335 -4.20 21.64 26.46
N ASN A 336 -4.59 20.38 26.23
CA ASN A 336 -4.04 19.26 26.97
C ASN A 336 -2.53 19.20 26.76
N LYS A 337 -1.79 19.12 27.87
CA LYS A 337 -0.35 18.89 27.84
C LYS A 337 -0.08 17.42 27.53
N ILE A 338 0.83 17.21 26.61
CA ILE A 338 1.25 15.88 26.18
C ILE A 338 2.76 15.80 26.10
N ALA A 339 3.28 14.58 26.03
CA ALA A 339 4.70 14.33 25.88
C ALA A 339 4.94 13.24 24.84
N LYS A 340 6.13 13.25 24.25
CA LYS A 340 6.64 12.24 23.32
C LYS A 340 8.12 12.01 23.64
N TYR A 341 8.63 10.81 23.45
CA TYR A 341 10.07 10.59 23.44
C TYR A 341 10.66 10.86 22.05
N PHE A 342 11.86 11.42 21.99
CA PHE A 342 12.66 11.52 20.78
C PHE A 342 14.13 11.41 21.18
N ASP A 343 14.84 10.46 20.59
CA ASP A 343 16.24 10.15 20.90
C ASP A 343 16.51 9.99 22.43
N GLY A 344 15.63 9.22 23.09
CA GLY A 344 15.69 8.97 24.55
C GLY A 344 15.34 10.16 25.44
N THR A 345 15.02 11.33 24.86
CA THR A 345 14.65 12.54 25.60
C THR A 345 13.15 12.78 25.48
N ALA A 346 12.46 13.07 26.58
CA ALA A 346 11.06 13.45 26.52
C ALA A 346 10.92 14.92 26.09
N PHE A 347 10.00 15.18 25.17
CA PHE A 347 9.62 16.52 24.72
C PHE A 347 8.21 16.85 25.21
N LYS A 348 7.98 18.12 25.56
CA LYS A 348 6.68 18.61 26.03
C LYS A 348 5.96 19.25 24.86
N GLY A 349 4.70 18.91 24.68
CA GLY A 349 3.83 19.56 23.71
C GLY A 349 2.46 19.85 24.28
N PHE A 350 1.62 20.46 23.46
CA PHE A 350 0.22 20.64 23.77
C PHE A 350 -0.63 20.48 22.51
N VAL A 351 -1.88 20.07 22.71
CA VAL A 351 -2.87 20.00 21.65
C VAL A 351 -3.26 21.43 21.25
N LYS A 352 -2.99 21.81 20.01
CA LYS A 352 -3.19 23.16 19.51
C LYS A 352 -4.68 23.51 19.42
N PRO A 353 -5.15 24.63 20.01
CA PRO A 353 -6.53 25.09 19.85
C PRO A 353 -6.85 25.35 18.38
N GLY A 354 -8.01 24.87 17.92
CA GLY A 354 -8.39 24.94 16.51
C GLY A 354 -7.53 24.07 15.57
N GLY A 355 -6.65 23.24 16.14
CA GLY A 355 -5.79 22.30 15.40
C GLY A 355 -6.43 20.94 15.19
N TYR A 356 -7.70 20.74 15.56
CA TYR A 356 -8.41 19.50 15.25
C TYR A 356 -8.85 19.50 13.80
N GLU A 357 -8.39 18.50 13.08
CA GLU A 357 -8.84 18.27 11.73
C GLU A 357 -9.97 17.24 11.71
N VAL A 358 -11.19 17.79 11.65
CA VAL A 358 -12.47 17.06 11.61
C VAL A 358 -12.51 15.98 10.53
N SER A 359 -11.77 16.14 9.43
CA SER A 359 -11.71 15.19 8.33
C SER A 359 -10.80 13.99 8.56
N VAL A 360 -9.88 14.01 9.52
CA VAL A 360 -9.04 12.82 9.81
C VAL A 360 -9.19 12.35 11.25
N GLY A 361 -9.87 13.14 12.08
CA GLY A 361 -9.96 12.87 13.51
C GLY A 361 -8.61 13.02 14.20
N TRP A 362 -7.74 13.89 13.68
CA TRP A 362 -6.39 14.13 14.21
C TRP A 362 -6.30 15.53 14.78
N TRP A 363 -5.42 15.70 15.77
CA TRP A 363 -5.12 16.99 16.34
C TRP A 363 -3.67 17.36 16.05
N GLN A 364 -3.46 18.62 15.68
CA GLN A 364 -2.13 19.21 15.63
C GLN A 364 -1.59 19.39 17.03
N ILE A 365 -0.41 18.81 17.24
CA ILE A 365 0.38 18.91 18.44
C ILE A 365 1.55 19.84 18.17
N GLU A 366 1.73 20.83 19.01
CA GLU A 366 2.91 21.71 18.98
C GLU A 366 3.85 21.34 20.13
N PHE A 367 5.06 20.92 19.78
CA PHE A 367 6.12 20.60 20.74
C PHE A 367 6.98 21.83 21.04
N ASN A 368 7.66 21.78 22.19
CA ASN A 368 8.48 22.87 22.72
C ASN A 368 9.75 23.17 21.91
N ASP A 369 10.14 22.28 21.01
CA ASP A 369 11.21 22.47 20.02
C ASP A 369 10.72 23.17 18.73
N GLY A 370 9.41 23.43 18.63
CA GLY A 370 8.78 24.07 17.48
C GLY A 370 8.30 23.07 16.41
N ASP A 371 8.43 21.77 16.64
CA ASP A 371 7.87 20.76 15.74
C ASP A 371 6.35 20.65 15.90
N ILE A 372 5.67 20.48 14.77
CA ILE A 372 4.23 20.26 14.70
C ILE A 372 3.98 18.86 14.12
N GLU A 373 3.17 18.06 14.82
CA GLU A 373 2.80 16.71 14.40
C GLU A 373 1.28 16.51 14.49
N ASP A 374 0.72 15.71 13.59
CA ASP A 374 -0.69 15.32 13.65
C ASP A 374 -0.84 13.99 14.36
N TRP A 375 -1.65 13.98 15.40
CA TRP A 375 -1.85 12.84 16.27
C TRP A 375 -3.30 12.39 16.23
N ASP A 376 -3.54 11.09 16.19
CA ASP A 376 -4.88 10.52 16.40
C ASP A 376 -5.28 10.50 17.88
N GLU A 377 -6.53 10.12 18.18
CA GLU A 377 -7.06 10.16 19.54
C GLU A 377 -6.27 9.24 20.50
N LYS A 378 -5.83 8.08 20.02
CA LYS A 378 -5.04 7.14 20.83
C LYS A 378 -3.68 7.73 21.13
N GLU A 379 -3.03 8.35 20.13
CA GLU A 379 -1.76 9.03 20.29
C GLU A 379 -1.88 10.16 21.34
N ILE A 380 -2.97 10.95 21.32
CA ILE A 380 -3.20 11.99 22.35
C ILE A 380 -3.37 11.41 23.75
N GLN A 381 -4.20 10.38 23.90
CA GLN A 381 -4.41 9.74 25.19
C GLN A 381 -3.09 9.19 25.75
N ALA A 382 -2.28 8.58 24.89
CA ALA A 382 -0.98 8.07 25.23
C ALA A 382 0.01 9.17 25.62
N GLY A 383 0.12 10.25 24.85
CA GLY A 383 1.02 11.35 25.20
C GLY A 383 0.57 12.12 26.43
N ARG A 384 -0.73 12.18 26.72
CA ARG A 384 -1.24 12.70 28.02
C ARG A 384 -0.76 11.82 29.17
N GLN A 385 -0.83 10.50 29.01
CA GLN A 385 -0.35 9.59 30.04
C GLN A 385 1.16 9.73 30.23
N LEU A 386 1.92 9.75 29.13
CA LEU A 386 3.36 9.96 29.20
C LEU A 386 3.74 11.31 29.84
N TYR A 387 2.98 12.37 29.57
CA TYR A 387 3.20 13.66 30.21
C TYR A 387 3.02 13.56 31.73
N LYS A 388 2.02 12.81 32.21
CA LYS A 388 1.84 12.58 33.65
C LYS A 388 3.03 11.79 34.20
N ASP A 389 3.39 10.69 33.57
CA ASP A 389 4.40 9.77 34.07
C ASP A 389 5.81 10.41 34.13
N VAL A 390 6.12 11.30 33.20
CA VAL A 390 7.46 11.92 33.09
C VAL A 390 7.54 13.26 33.82
N TYR A 391 6.46 14.05 33.82
CA TYR A 391 6.52 15.45 34.22
C TYR A 391 5.64 15.83 35.41
N LEU A 392 4.84 14.91 35.93
CA LEU A 392 4.07 15.11 37.16
C LEU A 392 4.52 14.06 38.20
N ASP A 393 4.60 14.47 39.46
CA ASP A 393 4.73 13.55 40.58
C ASP A 393 3.35 13.12 41.13
N GLU A 394 3.32 12.30 42.19
CA GLU A 394 2.09 11.82 42.83
C GLU A 394 1.16 12.95 43.35
N ASN A 395 1.69 14.17 43.50
CA ASN A 395 0.96 15.35 43.97
C ASN A 395 0.65 16.36 42.85
N GLY A 396 1.06 16.11 41.61
CA GLY A 396 0.87 17.00 40.47
C GLY A 396 1.89 18.14 40.35
N GLU A 397 2.99 18.09 41.09
CA GLU A 397 4.10 19.04 41.00
C GLU A 397 5.13 18.60 39.93
N LYS A 398 5.83 19.59 39.35
CA LYS A 398 6.68 19.40 38.17
C LYS A 398 7.97 18.66 38.53
N ASN A 399 8.21 17.49 37.92
CA ASN A 399 9.57 16.98 37.76
C ASN A 399 10.30 17.85 36.71
N GLU A 400 11.16 18.76 37.17
CA GLU A 400 12.13 19.45 36.31
C GLU A 400 13.26 18.48 35.93
N VAL A 401 12.97 17.53 35.04
CA VAL A 401 14.03 16.80 34.35
C VAL A 401 14.71 17.79 33.39
N LEU A 402 16.02 17.94 33.59
CA LEU A 402 16.93 18.92 33.01
C LEU A 402 16.73 19.16 31.51
N THR A 403 16.53 20.42 31.14
CA THR A 403 16.60 20.89 29.75
C THR A 403 18.03 20.75 29.22
N PRO A 404 18.26 20.18 28.02
CA PRO A 404 19.55 20.33 27.35
C PRO A 404 19.72 21.77 26.84
N PRO A 405 20.96 22.26 26.70
CA PRO A 405 21.22 23.67 26.43
C PRO A 405 20.67 24.09 25.06
N ARG A 406 20.02 25.25 25.07
CA ARG A 406 19.59 26.02 23.89
C ARG A 406 20.73 26.04 22.86
N ARG A 407 20.51 25.49 21.66
CA ARG A 407 21.43 25.71 20.52
C ARG A 407 21.55 27.22 20.33
N GLN A 408 22.69 27.79 20.72
CA GLN A 408 23.02 29.16 20.35
C GLN A 408 23.19 29.18 18.82
N ASN A 409 22.42 30.05 18.17
CA ASN A 409 22.66 30.43 16.79
C ASN A 409 24.11 30.85 16.64
N ILE A 410 24.91 30.04 15.95
CA ILE A 410 26.22 30.48 15.46
C ILE A 410 25.93 31.46 14.32
N SER A 411 25.81 32.74 14.67
CA SER A 411 25.95 33.83 13.72
C SER A 411 27.33 33.71 13.07
N GLN A 412 27.34 33.56 11.75
CA GLN A 412 28.54 33.76 10.95
C GLN A 412 29.15 35.13 11.29
N SER A 413 30.31 35.14 11.94
CA SER A 413 31.17 36.32 11.96
C SER A 413 32.63 35.89 12.03
N GLY A 414 33.43 36.40 11.09
CA GLY A 414 34.88 36.59 11.26
C GLY A 414 35.77 35.36 11.11
N ALA A 415 36.04 34.94 9.87
CA ALA A 415 37.24 34.16 9.56
C ALA A 415 38.50 35.04 9.75
N GLY A 416 39.01 35.10 10.99
CA GLY A 416 40.33 35.63 11.32
C GLY A 416 41.38 34.53 11.28
N ARG A 417 42.30 34.61 10.31
CA ARG A 417 43.51 33.78 10.23
C ARG A 417 44.35 33.96 11.50
N GLY A 418 44.71 32.85 12.16
CA GLY A 418 45.72 32.81 13.20
C GLY A 418 46.40 31.44 13.25
N ARG A 419 47.63 31.36 12.75
CA ARG A 419 48.54 30.21 12.87
C ARG A 419 48.80 29.88 14.34
N VAL A 420 48.79 28.60 14.69
CA VAL A 420 49.52 28.08 15.86
C VAL A 420 50.45 26.98 15.39
N LYS A 421 51.73 27.15 15.73
CA LYS A 421 52.84 26.25 15.44
C LYS A 421 52.71 24.96 16.23
N ILE A 422 53.19 23.90 15.60
CA ILE A 422 53.50 22.59 16.18
C ILE A 422 54.84 22.73 16.90
N ASP A 423 54.88 22.31 18.16
CA ASP A 423 56.07 21.73 18.81
C ASP A 423 55.63 20.42 19.48
#